data_AF-A0A6N8R8I4-F1
#
_entry.id   AF-A0A6N8R8I4-F1
#
_cell.length_a   1.000
_cell.length_b   1.000
_cell.length_c   1.000
_cell.angle_alpha   90.00
_cell.angle_beta   90.00
_cell.angle_gamma   90.00
#
_symmetry.space_group_name_H-M   'P 1'
#
loop_
_entity.id
_entity.type
_entity.pdbx_description
1 polymer ?
#
loop_
_entity_poly.entity_id
_entity_poly.type
_entity_poly.pdbx_seq_one_letter_code
_entity_poly.pdbx_strand_id
1 'polypeptide(L)'
;KERELDERQYKQVIQKTINTLNDTGSMEAVCFLTELHVKGRNNYWKVRQAVETAKETLYSFDQLKTNKSEPRRPLRKMVFNVPTRRELTSGERAIQHGLAIAAGIKAAKDLGNMPPNICNAAYLASQARQLADSYSKNVITRVIGEQQMKELGMHSYLAVGQGSQNESLMSVIEYKGNASEDARPIVLVGKGLTFDSG
;
A
#
# COMPACT_ATOMS: atom_id res chain seq x y z
N LYS A 1 34.69 -13.60 8.77
CA LYS A 1 33.57 -12.97 9.51
C LYS A 1 32.47 -12.68 8.50
N GLU A 2 31.33 -13.36 8.62
CA GLU A 2 30.17 -13.04 7.81
C GLU A 2 29.79 -11.58 8.07
N ARG A 3 29.58 -10.80 7.00
CA ARG A 3 29.35 -9.37 7.12
C ARG A 3 27.93 -9.16 7.64
N GLU A 4 27.80 -8.61 8.85
CA GLU A 4 26.52 -8.24 9.43
C GLU A 4 25.85 -7.17 8.54
N LEU A 5 24.66 -7.47 8.04
CA LEU A 5 23.90 -6.55 7.20
C LEU A 5 23.03 -5.63 8.06
N ASP A 6 22.94 -4.37 7.65
CA ASP A 6 21.89 -3.47 8.12
C ASP A 6 20.59 -3.66 7.30
N GLU A 7 19.51 -3.01 7.74
CA GLU A 7 18.19 -3.11 7.11
C GLU A 7 18.16 -2.58 5.68
N ARG A 8 18.91 -1.50 5.42
CA ARG A 8 18.97 -0.87 4.10
C ARG A 8 19.69 -1.78 3.12
N GLN A 9 20.82 -2.35 3.53
CA GLN A 9 21.60 -3.29 2.75
C GLN A 9 20.77 -4.53 2.42
N TYR A 10 20.04 -5.07 3.40
CA TYR A 10 19.13 -6.20 3.16
C TYR A 10 18.09 -5.88 2.07
N LYS A 11 17.41 -4.73 2.16
CA LYS A 11 16.45 -4.30 1.12
C LYS A 11 17.10 -4.12 -0.24
N GLN A 12 18.29 -3.53 -0.30
CA GLN A 12 19.03 -3.36 -1.57
C GLN A 12 19.39 -4.70 -2.21
N VAL A 13 19.79 -5.70 -1.41
CA VAL A 13 20.04 -7.06 -1.90
C VAL A 13 18.76 -7.66 -2.49
N ILE A 14 17.64 -7.62 -1.76
CA ILE A 14 16.36 -8.13 -2.28
C ILE A 14 15.95 -7.42 -3.57
N GLN A 15 16.02 -6.09 -3.61
CA GLN A 15 15.67 -5.31 -4.79
C GLN A 15 16.52 -5.70 -6.01
N LYS A 16 17.84 -5.84 -5.82
CA LYS A 16 18.74 -6.26 -6.89
C LYS A 16 18.41 -7.69 -7.37
N THR A 17 18.12 -8.61 -6.45
CA THR A 17 17.68 -9.97 -6.79
C THR A 17 16.41 -9.97 -7.64
N ILE A 18 15.40 -9.17 -7.27
CA ILE A 18 14.12 -9.11 -8.01
C ILE A 18 14.32 -8.55 -9.42
N ASN A 19 15.12 -7.49 -9.58
CA ASN A 19 15.46 -6.96 -10.89
C ASN A 19 16.18 -8.01 -11.74
N THR A 20 17.19 -8.67 -11.18
CA THR A 20 17.93 -9.70 -11.91
C THR A 20 17.06 -10.89 -12.32
N LEU A 21 16.12 -11.34 -11.46
CA LEU A 21 15.19 -12.42 -11.80
C LEU A 21 14.24 -12.04 -12.96
N ASN A 22 13.81 -10.78 -13.02
CA ASN A 22 13.01 -10.29 -14.15
C ASN A 22 13.83 -10.21 -15.44
N ASP A 23 15.07 -9.74 -15.35
CA ASP A 23 15.97 -9.62 -16.51
C ASP A 23 16.30 -10.99 -17.12
N THR A 24 16.40 -12.04 -16.29
CA THR A 24 16.62 -13.41 -16.76
C THR A 24 15.35 -14.09 -17.32
N GLY A 25 14.17 -13.51 -17.09
CA GLY A 25 12.89 -14.13 -17.45
C GLY A 25 12.53 -15.35 -16.59
N SER A 26 13.07 -15.42 -15.37
CA SER A 26 12.78 -16.49 -14.41
C SER A 26 11.37 -16.28 -13.82
N MET A 27 10.50 -17.27 -13.99
CA MET A 27 9.11 -17.18 -13.54
C MET A 27 8.90 -17.65 -12.10
N GLU A 28 9.82 -18.48 -11.59
CA GLU A 28 9.78 -19.01 -10.22
C GLU A 28 11.17 -18.93 -9.58
N ALA A 29 11.22 -18.65 -8.28
CA ALA A 29 12.48 -18.62 -7.52
C ALA A 29 12.28 -19.15 -6.10
N VAL A 30 13.31 -19.83 -5.57
CA VAL A 30 13.42 -20.14 -4.14
C VAL A 30 14.49 -19.23 -3.55
N CYS A 31 14.13 -18.48 -2.51
CA CYS A 31 14.94 -17.43 -1.92
C CYS A 31 15.47 -17.87 -0.55
N PHE A 32 16.79 -18.02 -0.46
CA PHE A 32 17.52 -18.31 0.78
C PHE A 32 18.10 -17.05 1.43
N LEU A 33 17.84 -15.85 0.88
CA LEU A 33 18.35 -14.59 1.43
C LEU A 33 17.78 -14.28 2.82
N THR A 34 16.70 -14.95 3.20
CA THR A 34 16.15 -14.94 4.56
C THR A 34 17.09 -15.54 5.59
N GLU A 35 18.11 -16.31 5.21
CA GLU A 35 19.13 -16.83 6.13
C GLU A 35 20.20 -15.80 6.49
N LEU A 36 20.34 -14.74 5.69
CA LEU A 36 21.33 -13.69 5.94
C LEU A 36 21.14 -13.09 7.34
N HIS A 37 22.25 -12.84 8.02
CA HIS A 37 22.26 -12.21 9.32
C HIS A 37 22.04 -10.70 9.16
N VAL A 38 20.90 -10.21 9.67
CA VAL A 38 20.53 -8.78 9.68
C VAL A 38 20.43 -8.32 11.13
N LYS A 39 21.17 -7.27 11.47
CA LYS A 39 21.33 -6.78 12.85
C LYS A 39 19.98 -6.56 13.53
N GLY A 40 19.72 -7.30 14.62
CA GLY A 40 18.52 -7.17 15.43
C GLY A 40 17.20 -7.60 14.76
N ARG A 41 17.25 -8.31 13.63
CA ARG A 41 16.05 -8.71 12.88
C ARG A 41 15.87 -10.23 12.83
N ASN A 42 14.64 -10.67 13.06
CA ASN A 42 14.25 -12.08 13.01
C ASN A 42 13.74 -12.49 11.62
N ASN A 43 13.45 -13.78 11.43
CA ASN A 43 12.98 -14.32 10.16
C ASN A 43 11.62 -13.75 9.73
N TYR A 44 10.73 -13.45 10.68
CA TYR A 44 9.47 -12.76 10.42
C TYR A 44 9.72 -11.41 9.70
N TRP A 45 10.60 -10.58 10.26
CA TRP A 45 10.94 -9.28 9.69
C TRP A 45 11.58 -9.45 8.31
N LYS A 46 12.54 -10.37 8.17
CA LYS A 46 13.27 -10.61 6.91
C LYS A 46 12.34 -11.04 5.77
N VAL A 47 11.42 -11.97 6.03
CA VAL A 47 10.41 -12.42 5.05
C VAL A 47 9.47 -11.27 4.69
N ARG A 48 8.91 -10.57 5.69
CA ARG A 48 7.96 -9.47 5.47
C ARG A 48 8.59 -8.37 4.61
N GLN A 49 9.80 -7.94 4.96
CA GLN A 49 10.53 -6.91 4.21
C GLN A 49 10.95 -7.38 2.82
N ALA A 50 11.27 -8.66 2.64
CA ALA A 50 11.55 -9.19 1.31
C ALA A 50 10.31 -9.13 0.41
N VAL A 51 9.13 -9.48 0.94
CA VAL A 51 7.85 -9.38 0.22
C VAL A 51 7.51 -7.92 -0.11
N GLU A 52 7.58 -7.02 0.86
CA GLU A 52 7.34 -5.58 0.66
C GLU A 52 8.29 -5.01 -0.41
N THR A 53 9.59 -5.29 -0.30
CA THR A 53 10.61 -4.81 -1.24
C THR A 53 10.41 -5.39 -2.64
N ALA A 54 10.02 -6.66 -2.74
CA ALA A 54 9.74 -7.27 -4.04
C ALA A 54 8.54 -6.60 -4.72
N LYS A 55 7.44 -6.40 -3.99
CA LYS A 55 6.25 -5.71 -4.54
C LYS A 55 6.53 -4.25 -4.89
N GLU A 56 7.30 -3.57 -4.06
CA GLU A 56 7.78 -2.21 -4.31
C GLU A 56 8.62 -2.11 -5.58
N THR A 57 9.55 -3.05 -5.77
CA THR A 57 10.43 -3.10 -6.94
C THR A 57 9.66 -3.39 -8.23
N LEU A 58 8.61 -4.23 -8.13
CA LEU A 58 7.75 -4.60 -9.26
C LEU A 58 6.64 -3.58 -9.53
N TYR A 59 6.53 -2.50 -8.73
CA TYR A 59 5.49 -1.51 -8.93
C TYR A 59 5.67 -0.77 -10.25
N SER A 60 4.60 -0.71 -11.03
CA SER A 60 4.52 0.11 -12.25
C SER A 60 3.15 0.81 -12.32
N PHE A 61 3.17 2.08 -12.68
CA PHE A 61 1.95 2.84 -12.98
C PHE A 61 1.83 3.02 -14.51
N ASP A 62 0.99 2.21 -15.13
CA ASP A 62 0.80 2.16 -16.59
C ASP A 62 -0.67 2.37 -17.01
N GLN A 63 -1.55 2.70 -16.06
CA GLN A 63 -3.00 2.82 -16.28
C GLN A 63 -3.34 3.84 -17.37
N LEU A 64 -2.52 4.89 -17.52
CA LEU A 64 -2.69 5.96 -18.50
C LEU A 64 -1.80 5.83 -19.74
N LYS A 65 -1.04 4.72 -19.87
CA LYS A 65 -0.24 4.46 -21.07
C LYS A 65 -1.07 3.75 -22.12
N THR A 66 -1.04 4.24 -23.35
CA THR A 66 -1.63 3.56 -24.52
C THR A 66 -0.91 2.24 -24.81
N ASN A 67 0.42 2.28 -24.82
CA ASN A 67 1.26 1.10 -25.02
C ASN A 67 1.75 0.59 -23.67
N LYS A 68 1.14 -0.50 -23.21
CA LYS A 68 1.55 -1.19 -21.99
C LYS A 68 2.60 -2.25 -22.35
N SER A 69 3.74 -2.19 -21.67
CA SER A 69 4.79 -3.19 -21.81
C SER A 69 4.53 -4.26 -20.76
N GLU A 70 4.15 -5.46 -21.21
CA GLU A 70 4.12 -6.62 -20.34
C GLU A 70 5.41 -7.42 -20.48
N PRO A 71 6.11 -7.73 -19.38
CA PRO A 71 7.24 -8.63 -19.43
C PRO A 71 6.76 -10.01 -19.91
N ARG A 72 7.40 -10.56 -20.96
CA ARG A 72 7.01 -11.84 -21.58
C ARG A 72 7.04 -13.02 -20.61
N ARG A 73 7.92 -12.98 -19.61
CA ARG A 73 8.11 -14.01 -18.58
C ARG A 73 8.24 -13.33 -17.20
N PRO A 74 7.12 -12.89 -16.59
CA PRO A 74 7.17 -12.22 -15.30
C PRO A 74 7.51 -13.21 -14.19
N LEU A 75 8.19 -12.75 -13.13
CA LEU A 75 8.31 -13.50 -11.89
C LEU A 75 6.91 -13.70 -11.27
N ARG A 76 6.42 -14.94 -11.27
CA ARG A 76 5.07 -15.31 -10.78
C ARG A 76 5.07 -15.86 -9.37
N LYS A 77 6.15 -16.55 -8.97
CA LYS A 77 6.22 -17.25 -7.69
C LYS A 77 7.59 -17.07 -7.04
N MET A 78 7.57 -16.76 -5.76
CA MET A 78 8.78 -16.72 -4.94
C MET A 78 8.51 -17.50 -3.65
N VAL A 79 9.35 -18.48 -3.37
CA VAL A 79 9.29 -19.30 -2.15
C VAL A 79 10.41 -18.84 -1.23
N PHE A 80 10.09 -18.46 0.00
CA PHE A 80 11.09 -18.04 0.98
C PHE A 80 11.49 -19.21 1.86
N ASN A 81 12.79 -19.48 1.97
CA ASN A 81 13.28 -20.47 2.92
C ASN A 81 13.12 -19.97 4.35
N VAL A 82 12.83 -20.87 5.28
CA VAL A 82 12.97 -20.63 6.71
C VAL A 82 13.84 -21.72 7.31
N PRO A 83 14.74 -21.41 8.25
CA PRO A 83 15.71 -22.37 8.79
C PRO A 83 15.08 -23.61 9.42
N THR A 84 13.90 -23.49 10.04
CA THR A 84 13.26 -24.61 10.74
C THR A 84 11.75 -24.68 10.50
N ARG A 85 11.17 -25.88 10.63
CA ARG A 85 9.72 -26.11 10.52
C ARG A 85 8.91 -25.29 11.52
N ARG A 86 9.48 -24.95 12.68
CA ARG A 86 8.82 -24.14 13.73
C ARG A 86 8.59 -22.70 13.28
N GLU A 87 9.34 -22.22 12.31
CA GLU A 87 9.25 -20.84 11.81
C GLU A 87 8.28 -20.68 10.64
N LEU A 88 7.75 -21.78 10.10
CA LEU A 88 6.81 -21.75 8.97
C LEU A 88 5.60 -20.85 9.25
N THR A 89 4.93 -21.02 10.39
CA THR A 89 3.76 -20.21 10.75
C THR A 89 4.10 -18.72 10.86
N SER A 90 5.30 -18.40 11.34
CA SER A 90 5.78 -17.02 11.42
C SER A 90 6.08 -16.46 10.02
N GLY A 91 6.70 -17.25 9.15
CA GLY A 91 6.97 -16.90 7.76
C GLY A 91 5.69 -16.69 6.94
N GLU A 92 4.69 -17.57 7.08
CA GLU A 92 3.38 -17.44 6.44
C GLU A 92 2.67 -16.15 6.86
N ARG A 93 2.67 -15.84 8.17
CA ARG A 93 2.15 -14.58 8.69
C ARG A 93 2.92 -13.37 8.15
N ALA A 94 4.24 -13.48 8.04
CA ALA A 94 5.07 -12.42 7.46
C ALA A 94 4.72 -12.15 5.99
N ILE A 95 4.46 -13.21 5.20
CA ILE A 95 3.99 -13.08 3.82
C ILE A 95 2.63 -12.41 3.77
N GLN A 96 1.66 -12.87 4.55
CA GLN A 96 0.32 -12.28 4.60
C GLN A 96 0.36 -10.79 4.94
N HIS A 97 1.11 -10.42 5.98
CA HIS A 97 1.24 -9.02 6.40
C HIS A 97 2.00 -8.19 5.35
N GLY A 98 3.09 -8.72 4.79
CA GLY A 98 3.87 -8.02 3.76
C GLY A 98 3.06 -7.76 2.50
N LEU A 99 2.23 -8.71 2.07
CA LEU A 99 1.31 -8.54 0.94
C LEU A 99 0.23 -7.48 1.22
N ALA A 100 -0.37 -7.50 2.41
CA ALA A 100 -1.37 -6.50 2.80
C ALA A 100 -0.78 -5.08 2.85
N ILE A 101 0.42 -4.93 3.43
CA ILE A 101 1.15 -3.65 3.48
C ILE A 101 1.49 -3.19 2.06
N ALA A 102 2.05 -4.06 1.23
CA ALA A 102 2.39 -3.72 -0.15
C ALA A 102 1.16 -3.34 -0.99
N ALA A 103 0.01 -3.98 -0.78
CA ALA A 103 -1.24 -3.61 -1.42
C ALA A 103 -1.71 -2.20 -1.02
N GLY A 104 -1.62 -1.85 0.27
CA GLY A 104 -1.90 -0.51 0.76
C GLY A 104 -0.95 0.56 0.18
N ILE A 105 0.36 0.26 0.15
CA ILE A 105 1.37 1.14 -0.47
C ILE A 105 1.07 1.32 -1.97
N LYS A 106 0.76 0.24 -2.69
CA LYS A 106 0.40 0.30 -4.11
C LYS A 106 -0.82 1.21 -4.33
N ALA A 107 -1.88 1.03 -3.54
CA ALA A 107 -3.08 1.85 -3.64
C ALA A 107 -2.76 3.34 -3.40
N ALA A 108 -1.98 3.66 -2.37
CA ALA A 108 -1.56 5.03 -2.09
C ALA A 108 -0.72 5.63 -3.23
N LYS A 109 0.20 4.86 -3.81
CA LYS A 109 0.99 5.28 -4.98
C LYS A 109 0.14 5.49 -6.22
N ASP A 110 -0.83 4.62 -6.49
CA ASP A 110 -1.73 4.77 -7.62
C ASP A 110 -2.54 6.05 -7.51
N LEU A 111 -3.04 6.38 -6.31
CA LEU A 111 -3.70 7.66 -6.04
C LEU A 111 -2.76 8.86 -6.25
N GLY A 112 -1.54 8.78 -5.72
CA GLY A 112 -0.55 9.86 -5.83
C GLY A 112 0.00 10.08 -7.25
N ASN A 113 0.06 9.02 -8.06
CA ASN A 113 0.50 9.09 -9.46
C ASN A 113 -0.62 9.45 -10.44
N MET A 114 -1.88 9.37 -10.01
CA MET A 114 -3.03 9.74 -10.83
C MET A 114 -3.08 11.26 -10.98
N PRO A 115 -3.20 11.81 -12.20
CA PRO A 115 -3.15 13.24 -12.42
C PRO A 115 -4.42 13.92 -11.89
N PRO A 116 -4.33 15.20 -11.47
CA PRO A 116 -5.39 15.89 -10.72
C PRO A 116 -6.67 16.13 -11.52
N ASN A 117 -6.61 16.12 -12.86
CA ASN A 117 -7.79 16.19 -13.71
C ASN A 117 -8.65 14.91 -13.66
N ILE A 118 -8.07 13.80 -13.18
CA ILE A 118 -8.78 12.54 -12.90
C ILE A 118 -8.95 12.37 -11.39
N CYS A 119 -7.85 12.47 -10.63
CA CYS A 119 -7.81 12.32 -9.18
C CYS A 119 -8.26 13.59 -8.47
N ASN A 120 -9.54 13.95 -8.62
CA ASN A 120 -10.17 15.05 -7.88
C ASN A 120 -10.87 14.53 -6.60
N ALA A 121 -11.49 15.44 -5.84
CA ALA A 121 -12.15 15.09 -4.59
C ALA A 121 -13.26 14.02 -4.78
N ALA A 122 -14.00 14.09 -5.88
CA ALA A 122 -15.02 13.10 -6.24
C ALA A 122 -14.42 11.73 -6.54
N TYR A 123 -13.27 11.68 -7.23
CA TYR A 123 -12.55 10.44 -7.46
C TYR A 123 -12.09 9.82 -6.13
N LEU A 124 -11.47 10.58 -5.22
CA LEU A 124 -11.07 10.07 -3.91
C LEU A 124 -12.27 9.54 -3.11
N ALA A 125 -13.40 10.25 -3.13
CA ALA A 125 -14.64 9.80 -2.51
C ALA A 125 -15.18 8.50 -3.13
N SER A 126 -15.05 8.35 -4.45
CA SER A 126 -15.43 7.11 -5.14
C SER A 126 -14.54 5.93 -4.73
N GLN A 127 -13.23 6.15 -4.56
CA GLN A 127 -12.28 5.12 -4.10
C GLN A 127 -12.60 4.68 -2.67
N ALA A 128 -12.99 5.61 -1.79
CA ALA A 128 -13.46 5.30 -0.45
C ALA A 128 -14.74 4.44 -0.47
N ARG A 129 -15.71 4.75 -1.34
CA ARG A 129 -16.92 3.94 -1.51
C ARG A 129 -16.60 2.54 -2.03
N GLN A 130 -15.74 2.42 -3.05
CA GLN A 130 -15.31 1.11 -3.57
C GLN A 130 -14.64 0.24 -2.51
N LEU A 131 -13.89 0.86 -1.57
CA LEU A 131 -13.32 0.15 -0.43
C LEU A 131 -14.41 -0.42 0.49
N ALA A 132 -15.45 0.37 0.78
CA ALA A 132 -16.59 -0.10 1.56
C ALA A 132 -17.35 -1.21 0.83
N ASP A 133 -17.56 -1.11 -0.49
CA ASP A 133 -18.23 -2.16 -1.27
C ASP A 133 -17.45 -3.48 -1.24
N SER A 134 -16.12 -3.40 -1.36
CA SER A 134 -15.24 -4.57 -1.34
C SER A 134 -15.16 -5.25 0.03
N TYR A 135 -15.35 -4.50 1.11
CA TYR A 135 -15.19 -4.95 2.49
C TYR A 135 -16.39 -4.62 3.37
N SER A 136 -17.59 -4.73 2.80
CA SER A 136 -18.86 -4.26 3.38
C SER A 136 -19.21 -4.85 4.76
N LYS A 137 -18.60 -5.97 5.14
CA LYS A 137 -18.74 -6.56 6.47
C LYS A 137 -18.16 -5.69 7.58
N ASN A 138 -17.03 -5.04 7.31
CA ASN A 138 -16.22 -4.38 8.34
C ASN A 138 -15.88 -2.92 7.98
N VAL A 139 -16.16 -2.46 6.77
CA VAL A 139 -15.81 -1.10 6.31
C VAL A 139 -17.09 -0.35 5.95
N ILE A 140 -17.27 0.80 6.58
CA ILE A 140 -18.36 1.74 6.32
C ILE A 140 -17.75 3.04 5.83
N THR A 141 -18.33 3.65 4.80
CA THR A 141 -17.88 4.95 4.30
C THR A 141 -19.03 5.94 4.24
N ARG A 142 -18.79 7.15 4.73
CA ARG A 142 -19.66 8.32 4.57
C ARG A 142 -18.90 9.42 3.84
N VAL A 143 -19.55 10.07 2.89
CA VAL A 143 -19.00 11.25 2.21
C VAL A 143 -19.77 12.47 2.69
N ILE A 144 -19.04 13.46 3.17
CA ILE A 144 -19.56 14.75 3.60
C ILE A 144 -19.31 15.74 2.44
N GLY A 145 -20.38 16.33 1.92
CA GLY A 145 -20.32 17.36 0.87
C GLY A 145 -20.40 18.79 1.42
N GLU A 146 -20.36 19.80 0.54
CA GLU A 146 -20.21 21.20 0.95
C GLU A 146 -21.36 21.72 1.81
N GLN A 147 -22.60 21.32 1.50
CA GLN A 147 -23.77 21.69 2.29
C GLN A 147 -23.65 21.21 3.74
N GLN A 148 -23.30 19.93 3.93
CA GLN A 148 -23.12 19.34 5.26
C GLN A 148 -21.92 19.96 5.97
N MET A 149 -20.83 20.25 5.25
CA MET A 149 -19.68 20.96 5.82
C MET A 149 -20.07 22.35 6.33
N LYS A 150 -20.96 23.05 5.62
CA LYS A 150 -21.46 24.37 6.03
C LYS A 150 -22.31 24.27 7.30
N GLU A 151 -23.21 23.29 7.36
CA GLU A 151 -24.02 23.01 8.55
C GLU A 151 -23.17 22.62 9.77
N LEU A 152 -22.06 21.91 9.54
CA LEU A 152 -21.07 21.52 10.57
C LEU A 152 -20.10 22.65 10.93
N GLY A 153 -20.19 23.84 10.31
CA GLY A 153 -19.31 24.98 10.61
C GLY A 153 -17.88 24.84 10.12
N MET A 154 -17.62 24.01 9.09
CA MET A 154 -16.29 23.72 8.56
C MET A 154 -15.76 24.81 7.62
N HIS A 155 -15.86 26.08 8.03
CA HIS A 155 -15.59 27.24 7.20
C HIS A 155 -14.16 27.27 6.62
N SER A 156 -13.16 26.86 7.40
CA SER A 156 -11.77 26.80 6.90
C SER A 156 -11.58 25.78 5.79
N TYR A 157 -12.30 24.66 5.82
CA TYR A 157 -12.24 23.65 4.75
C TYR A 157 -12.90 24.18 3.47
N LEU A 158 -14.10 24.77 3.61
CA LEU A 158 -14.84 25.37 2.50
C LEU A 158 -14.07 26.53 1.86
N ALA A 159 -13.41 27.37 2.66
CA ALA A 159 -12.63 28.50 2.16
C ALA A 159 -11.46 28.09 1.26
N VAL A 160 -10.86 26.92 1.48
CA VAL A 160 -9.81 26.37 0.62
C VAL A 160 -10.38 25.88 -0.71
N GLY A 161 -11.54 25.19 -0.67
CA GLY A 161 -12.15 24.58 -1.85
C GLY A 161 -12.96 25.54 -2.74
N GLN A 162 -13.40 26.69 -2.22
CA GLN A 162 -14.32 27.62 -2.93
C GLN A 162 -13.81 28.11 -4.30
N GLY A 163 -12.50 28.09 -4.54
CA GLY A 163 -11.90 28.51 -5.81
C GLY A 163 -11.88 27.41 -6.88
N SER A 164 -12.25 26.17 -6.54
CA SER A 164 -12.25 25.02 -7.44
C SER A 164 -13.59 24.86 -8.15
N GLN A 165 -13.56 24.35 -9.39
CA GLN A 165 -14.77 23.87 -10.07
C GLN A 165 -15.27 22.52 -9.53
N ASN A 166 -14.37 21.73 -8.92
CA ASN A 166 -14.73 20.48 -8.26
C ASN A 166 -15.18 20.76 -6.83
N GLU A 167 -16.33 20.18 -6.44
CA GLU A 167 -16.88 20.26 -5.09
C GLU A 167 -15.90 19.71 -4.03
N SER A 168 -15.86 20.37 -2.89
CA SER A 168 -15.13 19.95 -1.71
C SER A 168 -15.81 18.74 -1.06
N LEU A 169 -15.12 17.61 -0.98
CA LEU A 169 -15.63 16.38 -0.36
C LEU A 169 -14.71 15.91 0.75
N MET A 170 -15.29 15.33 1.80
CA MET A 170 -14.57 14.64 2.87
C MET A 170 -15.10 13.22 3.02
N SER A 171 -14.21 12.24 2.87
CA SER A 171 -14.55 10.84 3.13
C SER A 171 -14.21 10.46 4.56
N VAL A 172 -15.20 9.91 5.26
CA VAL A 172 -15.05 9.30 6.58
C VAL A 172 -15.15 7.79 6.36
N ILE A 173 -14.04 7.08 6.60
CA ILE A 173 -13.96 5.62 6.46
C ILE A 173 -13.81 5.03 7.85
N GLU A 174 -14.74 4.17 8.22
CA GLU A 174 -14.75 3.48 9.51
C GLU A 174 -14.48 1.99 9.31
N TYR A 175 -13.46 1.46 9.98
CA TYR A 175 -13.18 0.03 10.04
C TYR A 175 -13.63 -0.53 11.38
N LYS A 176 -14.67 -1.37 11.37
CA LYS A 176 -15.26 -2.05 12.55
C LYS A 176 -14.70 -3.46 12.69
N GLY A 177 -13.37 -3.56 12.87
CA GLY A 177 -12.69 -4.85 13.03
C GLY A 177 -12.50 -5.32 14.47
N ASN A 178 -12.86 -4.50 15.46
CA ASN A 178 -12.77 -4.89 16.87
C ASN A 178 -14.01 -5.70 17.26
N ALA A 179 -13.82 -6.74 18.07
CA ALA A 179 -14.93 -7.53 18.60
C ALA A 179 -15.82 -6.74 19.57
N SER A 180 -15.27 -5.72 20.23
CA SER A 180 -16.02 -4.80 21.08
C SER A 180 -16.44 -3.57 20.28
N GLU A 181 -17.73 -3.28 20.26
CA GLU A 181 -18.31 -2.10 19.60
C GLU A 181 -17.90 -0.79 20.30
N ASP A 182 -17.63 -0.84 21.61
CA ASP A 182 -17.23 0.31 22.44
C ASP A 182 -15.71 0.57 22.44
N ALA A 183 -14.95 -0.21 21.68
CA ALA A 183 -13.51 -0.03 21.59
C ALA A 183 -13.19 1.38 21.04
N ARG A 184 -12.32 2.11 21.76
CA ARG A 184 -11.89 3.44 21.31
C ARG A 184 -11.21 3.34 19.94
N PRO A 185 -11.63 4.14 18.95
CA PRO A 185 -11.05 4.06 17.62
C PRO A 185 -9.65 4.69 17.58
N ILE A 186 -8.84 4.22 16.63
CA ILE A 186 -7.66 4.96 16.17
C ILE A 186 -8.12 5.86 15.03
N VAL A 187 -7.89 7.17 15.16
CA VAL A 187 -8.25 8.15 14.13
C VAL A 187 -7.01 8.52 13.32
N LEU A 188 -7.10 8.32 12.01
CA LEU A 188 -6.08 8.73 11.04
C LEU A 188 -6.65 9.88 10.22
N VAL A 189 -5.95 11.02 10.19
CA VAL A 189 -6.35 12.21 9.42
C VAL A 189 -5.34 12.45 8.31
N GLY A 190 -5.78 12.41 7.05
CA GLY A 190 -4.94 12.64 5.89
C GLY A 190 -5.27 13.97 5.21
N LYS A 191 -4.25 14.75 4.83
CA LYS A 191 -4.41 15.91 3.94
C LYS A 191 -4.82 15.40 2.56
N GLY A 192 -5.98 15.86 2.06
CA GLY A 192 -6.58 15.42 0.80
C GLY A 192 -6.63 16.47 -0.31
N LEU A 193 -5.67 17.41 -0.36
CA LEU A 193 -5.59 18.36 -1.47
C LEU A 193 -5.13 17.65 -2.74
N THR A 194 -6.00 17.61 -3.75
CA THR A 194 -5.77 16.89 -5.00
C THR A 194 -4.89 17.65 -5.99
N PHE A 195 -4.92 18.97 -5.92
CA PHE A 195 -4.02 19.86 -6.63
C PHE A 195 -3.83 21.12 -5.79
N ASP A 196 -2.62 21.66 -5.80
CA ASP A 196 -2.23 22.83 -5.03
C ASP A 196 -1.56 23.83 -5.98
N SER A 197 -2.30 24.87 -6.36
CA SER A 197 -1.82 25.92 -7.25
C SER A 197 -1.14 27.09 -6.51
N GLY A 198 -1.18 27.09 -5.17
CA GLY A 198 -0.81 28.23 -4.32
C GLY A 198 -1.92 28.61 -3.34
#